data_AF-A0A2S8FA15-F1
#
_entry.id   AF-A0A2S8FA15-F1
#
_cell.length_a   1.000
_cell.length_b   1.000
_cell.length_c   1.000
_cell.angle_alpha   90.00
_cell.angle_beta   90.00
_cell.angle_gamma   90.00
#
_symmetry.space_group_name_H-M   'P 1'
#
loop_
_entity.id
_entity.type
_entity.pdbx_description
1 polymer ?
#
loop_
_entity_poly.entity_id
_entity_poly.type
_entity_poly.pdbx_seq_one_letter_code
_entity_poly.pdbx_strand_id
1 'polypeptide(L)'
;MASTFTWLDYSEYERRKMLDVIELFGEKTTRDELGLGGIRDAFADLLFPGTSTVQTRAKYFLFVPWLYQSLEKKRTESAKVGLRGRKLEIELARQLELAGETDGVIGLVAKEKLQRLPSNIYWQGLSQWGIRTFAGSQEEYHRSLDLFYRRQRARRDSRHEHEGETADEDDLHNWHAGLPPASAAFPMGETLSLSREEAAYLRERLVTHCPQSLLAWLVREHVDVGDASYVWELEVELPATLRKQVAHGRNFSEVLHGAQLLYNLILAEQRDWSEKIEAYREELQEWGSLVSGRLDELQSWNRTEFWRIVYQSNPRVSSRARSFVQSWLDLIFVSPEAAANAAARPARQLVENREAQLKRGLARVRNERARELWNGAAGAAQLDLRWGSARRIAADILAGLEADDDA
;
A
#
# COMPACT_ATOMS: atom_id res chain seq x y z
N MET A 1 -6.84 31.32 -1.68
CA MET A 1 -6.31 30.67 -2.91
C MET A 1 -5.57 29.42 -2.50
N ALA A 2 -6.20 28.25 -2.65
CA ALA A 2 -5.64 26.95 -2.29
C ALA A 2 -6.35 25.87 -3.10
N SER A 3 -5.98 25.74 -4.37
CA SER A 3 -6.59 24.77 -5.30
C SER A 3 -5.55 23.99 -6.11
N THR A 4 -4.26 24.16 -5.83
CA THR A 4 -3.17 23.57 -6.63
C THR A 4 -2.75 22.18 -6.14
N PHE A 5 -2.89 21.89 -4.83
CA PHE A 5 -2.50 20.60 -4.23
C PHE A 5 -3.50 19.47 -4.53
N THR A 6 -4.79 19.78 -4.63
CA THR A 6 -5.86 18.77 -4.72
C THR A 6 -5.90 18.02 -6.06
N TRP A 7 -5.37 18.62 -7.13
CA TRP A 7 -5.38 18.03 -8.48
C TRP A 7 -4.10 17.21 -8.78
N LEU A 8 -2.97 17.52 -8.15
CA LEU A 8 -1.72 16.77 -8.30
C LEU A 8 -1.75 15.44 -7.52
N ASP A 9 -2.32 15.43 -6.30
CA ASP A 9 -2.58 14.19 -5.57
C ASP A 9 -3.64 13.30 -6.27
N TYR A 10 -4.45 13.88 -7.15
CA TYR A 10 -5.51 13.17 -7.87
C TYR A 10 -4.95 12.19 -8.90
N SER A 11 -4.02 12.62 -9.75
CA SER A 11 -3.45 11.78 -10.82
C SER A 11 -2.62 10.62 -10.26
N GLU A 12 -1.83 10.87 -9.21
CA GLU A 12 -1.00 9.86 -8.56
C GLU A 12 -1.82 8.86 -7.74
N TYR A 13 -2.87 9.30 -7.04
CA TYR A 13 -3.78 8.40 -6.33
C TYR A 13 -4.55 7.48 -7.30
N GLU A 14 -5.05 8.02 -8.41
CA GLU A 14 -5.75 7.23 -9.43
C GLU A 14 -4.82 6.25 -10.13
N ARG A 15 -3.58 6.68 -10.43
CA ARG A 15 -2.53 5.81 -10.95
C ARG A 15 -2.22 4.68 -9.97
N ARG A 16 -2.02 4.98 -8.68
CA ARG A 16 -1.81 3.97 -7.63
C ARG A 16 -2.94 2.95 -7.61
N LYS A 17 -4.20 3.40 -7.59
CA LYS A 17 -5.35 2.49 -7.63
C LYS A 17 -5.36 1.62 -8.89
N MET A 18 -5.08 2.18 -10.05
CA MET A 18 -4.99 1.42 -11.28
C MET A 18 -3.86 0.37 -11.23
N LEU A 19 -2.75 0.67 -10.55
CA LEU A 19 -1.63 -0.25 -10.35
C LEU A 19 -1.98 -1.36 -9.35
N ASP A 20 -2.54 -1.07 -8.19
CA ASP A 20 -3.06 -2.09 -7.26
C ASP A 20 -4.09 -3.01 -7.98
N VAL A 21 -4.88 -2.44 -8.89
CA VAL A 21 -5.88 -3.16 -9.70
C VAL A 21 -5.30 -4.09 -10.78
N ILE A 22 -4.03 -3.97 -11.15
CA ILE A 22 -3.41 -4.91 -12.11
C ILE A 22 -2.70 -6.08 -11.39
N GLU A 23 -2.28 -5.93 -10.11
CA GLU A 23 -1.81 -7.05 -9.26
C GLU A 23 -2.98 -7.92 -8.76
N LEU A 24 -4.16 -7.34 -8.80
CA LEU A 24 -5.48 -7.96 -8.71
C LEU A 24 -5.65 -9.22 -9.58
N PHE A 25 -4.79 -9.48 -10.58
CA PHE A 25 -4.85 -10.69 -11.40
C PHE A 25 -3.96 -11.84 -10.92
N GLY A 26 -3.03 -11.60 -9.98
CA GLY A 26 -2.08 -12.60 -9.48
C GLY A 26 -2.33 -13.08 -8.04
N GLU A 27 -2.79 -12.20 -7.15
CA GLU A 27 -2.94 -12.54 -5.72
C GLU A 27 -4.39 -12.80 -5.29
N LYS A 28 -4.57 -13.82 -4.45
CA LYS A 28 -5.87 -14.23 -3.88
C LYS A 28 -6.50 -13.14 -3.00
N THR A 29 -5.70 -12.19 -2.51
CA THR A 29 -5.99 -11.24 -1.42
C THR A 29 -6.47 -9.86 -1.92
N THR A 30 -6.17 -9.48 -3.16
CA THR A 30 -6.19 -8.06 -3.57
C THR A 30 -7.35 -7.70 -4.52
N ARG A 31 -8.23 -8.64 -4.86
CA ARG A 31 -9.44 -8.36 -5.67
C ARG A 31 -10.55 -7.67 -4.87
N ASP A 32 -10.78 -6.39 -5.18
CA ASP A 32 -11.90 -5.64 -4.65
C ASP A 32 -13.23 -6.03 -5.34
N GLU A 33 -13.71 -7.23 -5.01
CA GLU A 33 -14.94 -7.81 -5.58
C GLU A 33 -16.21 -7.12 -5.07
N LEU A 34 -16.16 -6.60 -3.85
CA LEU A 34 -17.30 -6.01 -3.13
C LEU A 34 -17.17 -4.48 -2.91
N GLY A 35 -16.16 -3.84 -3.48
CA GLY A 35 -15.97 -2.39 -3.42
C GLY A 35 -15.59 -1.89 -2.02
N LEU A 36 -14.82 -2.69 -1.29
CA LEU A 36 -14.27 -2.47 0.05
C LEU A 36 -12.89 -1.79 0.01
N GLY A 37 -12.21 -1.79 -1.13
CA GLY A 37 -10.84 -1.31 -1.27
C GLY A 37 -10.67 0.14 -0.82
N GLY A 38 -11.62 1.02 -1.13
CA GLY A 38 -11.57 2.42 -0.67
C GLY A 38 -11.61 2.59 0.85
N ILE A 39 -12.32 1.70 1.57
CA ILE A 39 -12.42 1.72 3.04
C ILE A 39 -11.15 1.12 3.64
N ARG A 40 -10.68 -0.02 3.11
CA ARG A 40 -9.40 -0.63 3.45
C ARG A 40 -8.26 0.38 3.30
N ASP A 41 -8.19 1.05 2.16
CA ASP A 41 -7.16 2.05 1.85
C ASP A 41 -7.19 3.22 2.82
N ALA A 42 -8.36 3.63 3.32
CA ALA A 42 -8.48 4.72 4.29
C ALA A 42 -7.77 4.40 5.61
N PHE A 43 -7.89 3.16 6.10
CA PHE A 43 -7.16 2.69 7.28
C PHE A 43 -5.70 2.39 6.97
N ALA A 44 -5.40 1.77 5.82
CA ALA A 44 -4.04 1.47 5.42
C ALA A 44 -3.18 2.75 5.26
N ASP A 45 -3.71 3.78 4.60
CA ASP A 45 -3.01 5.06 4.42
C ASP A 45 -2.86 5.83 5.75
N LEU A 46 -3.77 5.61 6.70
CA LEU A 46 -3.71 6.21 8.04
C LEU A 46 -2.66 5.54 8.94
N LEU A 47 -2.64 4.20 8.94
CA LEU A 47 -1.76 3.39 9.80
C LEU A 47 -0.35 3.26 9.19
N PHE A 48 -0.25 3.09 7.88
CA PHE A 48 0.98 2.75 7.16
C PHE A 48 1.17 3.67 5.93
N PRO A 49 1.31 4.99 6.14
CA PRO A 49 1.41 5.95 5.05
C PRO A 49 2.63 5.67 4.16
N GLY A 50 2.43 5.85 2.85
CA GLY A 50 3.47 5.62 1.85
C GLY A 50 3.74 4.15 1.51
N THR A 51 2.95 3.22 2.07
CA THR A 51 3.05 1.79 1.76
C THR A 51 2.00 1.30 0.74
N SER A 52 2.35 0.26 -0.01
CA SER A 52 1.44 -0.45 -0.93
C SER A 52 1.68 -1.96 -0.90
N THR A 53 0.71 -2.76 -1.35
CA THR A 53 0.79 -4.24 -1.32
C THR A 53 1.93 -4.77 -2.19
N VAL A 54 2.23 -4.08 -3.29
CA VAL A 54 3.31 -4.41 -4.24
C VAL A 54 4.72 -4.12 -3.69
N GLN A 55 4.86 -3.38 -2.58
CA GLN A 55 6.18 -3.06 -2.03
C GLN A 55 6.78 -4.27 -1.34
N THR A 56 8.08 -4.43 -1.53
CA THR A 56 8.82 -5.61 -1.09
C THR A 56 9.81 -5.32 0.02
N ARG A 57 10.65 -4.28 -0.06
CA ARG A 57 11.75 -4.03 0.89
C ARG A 57 11.96 -2.53 1.11
N ALA A 58 12.35 -2.14 2.33
CA ALA A 58 12.56 -0.74 2.69
C ALA A 58 13.69 -0.08 1.88
N LYS A 59 14.75 -0.82 1.52
CA LYS A 59 15.90 -0.31 0.75
C LYS A 59 15.54 0.34 -0.59
N TYR A 60 14.40 -0.01 -1.19
CA TYR A 60 13.91 0.64 -2.41
C TYR A 60 13.54 2.13 -2.21
N PHE A 61 13.25 2.57 -0.99
CA PHE A 61 13.12 4.00 -0.66
C PHE A 61 14.43 4.78 -0.82
N LEU A 62 15.57 4.10 -0.97
CA LEU A 62 16.88 4.68 -1.22
C LEU A 62 17.36 4.43 -2.65
N PHE A 63 17.18 3.20 -3.16
CA PHE A 63 17.55 2.86 -4.53
C PHE A 63 16.88 3.77 -5.57
N VAL A 64 15.59 4.04 -5.44
CA VAL A 64 14.87 4.88 -6.42
C VAL A 64 15.45 6.30 -6.46
N PRO A 65 15.59 7.02 -5.34
CA PRO A 65 16.31 8.29 -5.31
C PRO A 65 17.72 8.22 -5.88
N TRP A 66 18.53 7.22 -5.53
CA TRP A 66 19.91 7.11 -6.00
C TRP A 66 20.01 6.96 -7.52
N LEU A 67 19.12 6.15 -8.11
CA LEU A 67 19.02 6.00 -9.56
C LEU A 67 18.73 7.33 -10.23
N TYR A 68 17.76 8.09 -9.72
CA TYR A 68 17.40 9.40 -10.27
C TYR A 68 18.47 10.46 -10.03
N GLN A 69 19.10 10.50 -8.85
CA GLN A 69 20.25 11.35 -8.60
C GLN A 69 21.40 11.05 -9.58
N SER A 70 21.62 9.79 -9.95
CA SER A 70 22.63 9.42 -10.95
C SER A 70 22.29 9.98 -12.35
N LEU A 71 21.00 10.01 -12.72
CA LEU A 71 20.52 10.57 -13.98
C LEU A 71 20.63 12.10 -13.99
N GLU A 72 20.31 12.74 -12.86
CA GLU A 72 20.46 14.18 -12.63
C GLU A 72 21.92 14.63 -12.69
N LYS A 73 22.83 13.92 -12.01
CA LYS A 73 24.29 14.18 -12.06
C LYS A 73 24.83 14.08 -13.49
N LYS A 74 24.33 13.11 -14.27
CA LYS A 74 24.66 12.94 -15.71
C LYS A 74 23.93 13.94 -16.61
N ARG A 75 23.06 14.79 -16.07
CA ARG A 75 22.22 15.76 -16.80
C ARG A 75 21.47 15.12 -17.98
N THR A 76 20.84 13.98 -17.71
CA THR A 76 20.08 13.25 -18.73
C THR A 76 18.88 14.06 -19.20
N GLU A 77 18.83 14.40 -20.49
CA GLU A 77 17.69 15.09 -21.11
C GLU A 77 16.35 14.45 -20.75
N SER A 78 15.35 15.27 -20.43
CA SER A 78 13.99 14.85 -20.05
C SER A 78 13.41 13.76 -20.95
N ALA A 79 13.59 13.87 -22.28
CA ALA A 79 13.09 12.91 -23.25
C ALA A 79 13.71 11.50 -23.12
N LYS A 80 14.91 11.38 -22.52
CA LYS A 80 15.67 10.12 -22.39
C LYS A 80 15.61 9.55 -20.96
N VAL A 81 15.14 10.32 -19.98
CA VAL A 81 15.15 9.94 -18.55
C VAL A 81 14.36 8.66 -18.32
N GLY A 82 13.14 8.54 -18.85
CA GLY A 82 12.31 7.34 -18.68
C GLY A 82 12.99 6.07 -19.20
N LEU A 83 13.56 6.12 -20.41
CA LEU A 83 14.27 4.98 -21.01
C LEU A 83 15.55 4.63 -20.23
N ARG A 84 16.33 5.62 -19.82
CA ARG A 84 17.57 5.39 -19.06
C ARG A 84 17.29 4.91 -17.64
N GLY A 85 16.28 5.45 -16.97
CA GLY A 85 15.83 5.01 -15.65
C GLY A 85 15.43 3.54 -15.67
N ARG A 86 14.58 3.15 -16.62
CA ARG A 86 14.20 1.74 -16.82
C ARG A 86 15.41 0.82 -16.97
N LYS A 87 16.42 1.23 -17.76
CA LYS A 87 17.65 0.43 -17.93
C LYS A 87 18.42 0.28 -16.63
N LEU A 88 18.55 1.36 -15.85
CA LEU A 88 19.26 1.32 -14.57
C LEU A 88 18.51 0.46 -13.53
N GLU A 89 17.18 0.49 -13.52
CA GLU A 89 16.37 -0.34 -12.62
C GLU A 89 16.43 -1.84 -12.97
N ILE A 90 16.44 -2.17 -14.26
CA ILE A 90 16.67 -3.56 -14.71
C ILE A 90 18.09 -4.01 -14.33
N GLU A 91 19.08 -3.14 -14.49
CA GLU A 91 20.45 -3.43 -14.09
C GLU A 91 20.58 -3.62 -12.57
N LEU A 92 19.92 -2.78 -11.77
CA LEU A 92 19.86 -2.96 -10.32
C LEU A 92 19.28 -4.32 -9.93
N ALA A 93 18.15 -4.72 -10.52
CA ALA A 93 17.55 -6.03 -10.27
C ALA A 93 18.51 -7.18 -10.60
N ARG A 94 19.27 -7.06 -11.70
CA ARG A 94 20.29 -8.04 -12.11
C ARG A 94 21.47 -8.09 -11.13
N GLN A 95 21.92 -6.94 -10.62
CA GLN A 95 23.02 -6.89 -9.65
C GLN A 95 22.62 -7.50 -8.31
N LEU A 96 21.39 -7.24 -7.85
CA LEU A 96 20.83 -7.87 -6.66
C LEU A 96 20.74 -9.40 -6.83
N GLU A 97 20.25 -9.88 -7.98
CA GLU A 97 20.23 -11.33 -8.30
C GLU A 97 21.62 -11.95 -8.24
N LEU A 98 22.64 -11.28 -8.79
CA LEU A 98 24.03 -11.74 -8.74
C LEU A 98 24.63 -11.73 -7.33
N ALA A 99 24.17 -10.82 -6.46
CA ALA A 99 24.55 -10.77 -5.05
C ALA A 99 23.85 -11.86 -4.21
N GLY A 100 23.00 -12.70 -4.82
CA GLY A 100 22.26 -13.75 -4.14
C GLY A 100 20.93 -13.29 -3.52
N GLU A 101 20.54 -12.03 -3.74
CA GLU A 101 19.24 -11.51 -3.30
C GLU A 101 18.15 -12.05 -4.23
N THR A 102 17.37 -13.01 -3.74
CA THR A 102 16.24 -13.57 -4.50
C THR A 102 14.88 -13.19 -3.92
N ASP A 103 14.80 -13.01 -2.60
CA ASP A 103 13.55 -12.64 -1.94
C ASP A 103 13.39 -11.11 -1.85
N GLY A 104 12.27 -10.61 -2.36
CA GLY A 104 11.95 -9.19 -2.37
C GLY A 104 12.57 -8.35 -3.50
N VAL A 105 13.34 -8.94 -4.42
CA VAL A 105 13.84 -8.23 -5.61
C VAL A 105 12.72 -8.07 -6.65
N ILE A 106 12.37 -6.82 -6.93
CA ILE A 106 11.38 -6.46 -7.95
C ILE A 106 12.07 -6.52 -9.32
N GLY A 107 11.66 -7.44 -10.19
CA GLY A 107 12.19 -7.51 -11.56
C GLY A 107 12.61 -8.89 -12.06
N LEU A 108 12.88 -9.84 -11.16
CA LEU A 108 13.52 -11.13 -11.44
C LEU A 108 12.84 -11.95 -12.54
N VAL A 109 11.53 -12.17 -12.43
CA VAL A 109 10.79 -13.08 -13.32
C VAL A 109 10.44 -12.43 -14.66
N ALA A 110 10.15 -11.12 -14.67
CA ALA A 110 9.65 -10.44 -15.87
C ALA A 110 10.76 -9.75 -16.69
N LYS A 111 11.96 -9.51 -16.14
CA LYS A 111 13.13 -8.88 -16.80
C LYS A 111 12.74 -7.69 -17.69
N GLU A 112 12.99 -7.76 -19.00
CA GLU A 112 12.68 -6.67 -19.93
C GLU A 112 11.16 -6.44 -20.13
N LYS A 113 10.33 -7.46 -19.87
CA LYS A 113 8.87 -7.38 -19.88
C LYS A 113 8.28 -6.88 -18.56
N LEU A 114 9.12 -6.41 -17.63
CA LEU A 114 8.65 -5.87 -16.35
C LEU A 114 7.62 -4.77 -16.59
N GLN A 115 6.37 -5.04 -16.21
CA GLN A 115 5.29 -4.08 -16.39
C GLN A 115 5.41 -2.92 -15.40
N ARG A 116 6.10 -3.10 -14.27
CA ARG A 116 6.24 -2.08 -13.22
C ARG A 116 7.63 -2.02 -12.64
N LEU A 117 8.18 -0.82 -12.70
CA LEU A 117 9.49 -0.48 -12.19
C LEU A 117 9.40 -0.10 -10.70
N PRO A 118 10.41 -0.44 -9.87
CA PRO A 118 10.50 0.05 -8.49
C PRO A 118 10.20 1.54 -8.34
N SER A 119 10.68 2.36 -9.29
CA SER A 119 10.43 3.80 -9.32
C SER A 119 8.96 4.16 -9.27
N ASN A 120 8.09 3.37 -9.90
CA ASN A 120 6.66 3.62 -9.96
C ASN A 120 5.96 3.18 -8.68
N ILE A 121 6.44 2.08 -8.09
CA ILE A 121 5.88 1.47 -6.89
C ILE A 121 6.14 2.34 -5.65
N TYR A 122 7.35 2.89 -5.52
CA TYR A 122 7.75 3.67 -4.36
C TYR A 122 7.52 5.18 -4.52
N TRP A 123 7.14 5.68 -5.71
CA TRP A 123 7.02 7.12 -5.99
C TRP A 123 6.15 7.88 -4.98
N GLN A 124 4.96 7.34 -4.66
CA GLN A 124 4.06 7.95 -3.70
C GLN A 124 4.64 7.89 -2.28
N GLY A 125 5.23 6.76 -1.90
CA GLY A 125 5.87 6.59 -0.59
C GLY A 125 7.00 7.59 -0.37
N LEU A 126 7.85 7.78 -1.39
CA LEU A 126 8.94 8.76 -1.36
C LEU A 126 8.43 10.19 -1.10
N SER A 127 7.26 10.55 -1.65
CA SER A 127 6.62 11.83 -1.34
C SER A 127 6.07 11.89 0.08
N GLN A 128 5.41 10.83 0.53
CA GLN A 128 4.78 10.78 1.86
C GLN A 128 5.81 10.83 2.98
N TRP A 129 6.98 10.22 2.78
CA TRP A 129 8.10 10.26 3.74
C TRP A 129 8.98 11.51 3.54
N GLY A 130 8.61 12.39 2.61
CA GLY A 130 9.36 13.61 2.30
C GLY A 130 10.77 13.36 1.74
N ILE A 131 11.08 12.15 1.28
CA ILE A 131 12.38 11.84 0.64
C ILE A 131 12.45 12.51 -0.72
N ARG A 132 11.33 12.52 -1.45
CA ARG A 132 11.15 13.28 -2.69
C ARG A 132 10.53 14.64 -2.34
N THR A 133 11.27 15.70 -2.57
CA THR A 133 10.81 17.09 -2.38
C THR A 133 10.08 17.62 -3.61
N PHE A 134 10.35 17.06 -4.80
CA PHE A 134 9.59 17.41 -6.00
C PHE A 134 8.10 17.10 -5.82
N ALA A 135 7.25 18.09 -6.06
CA ALA A 135 5.81 17.93 -6.05
C ALA A 135 5.30 17.49 -7.44
N GLY A 136 4.81 16.27 -7.53
CA GLY A 136 4.03 15.81 -8.69
C GLY A 136 4.28 14.37 -9.11
N SER A 137 3.72 14.03 -10.26
CA SER A 137 3.85 12.73 -10.87
C SER A 137 5.27 12.46 -11.37
N GLN A 138 5.57 11.19 -11.57
CA GLN A 138 6.87 10.77 -12.09
C GLN A 138 7.13 11.32 -13.50
N GLU A 139 6.09 11.40 -14.32
CA GLU A 139 6.15 11.96 -15.67
C GLU A 139 6.34 13.47 -15.66
N GLU A 140 5.73 14.18 -14.72
CA GLU A 140 5.98 15.61 -14.51
C GLU A 140 7.41 15.85 -14.04
N TYR A 141 7.92 15.00 -13.14
CA TYR A 141 9.32 15.02 -12.75
C TYR A 141 10.24 14.82 -13.98
N HIS A 142 9.99 13.82 -14.83
CA HIS A 142 10.81 13.64 -16.04
C HIS A 142 10.77 14.86 -16.96
N ARG A 143 9.58 15.45 -17.17
CA ARG A 143 9.40 16.65 -18.02
C ARG A 143 10.02 17.91 -17.42
N SER A 144 10.18 17.99 -16.09
CA SER A 144 10.71 19.18 -15.42
C SER A 144 12.25 19.24 -15.44
N LEU A 145 12.93 18.12 -15.68
CA LEU A 145 14.39 18.00 -15.54
C LEU A 145 15.20 18.96 -16.41
N ASP A 146 14.83 19.19 -17.68
CA ASP A 146 15.56 20.14 -18.54
C ASP A 146 15.45 21.59 -18.02
N LEU A 147 14.30 21.96 -17.44
CA LEU A 147 14.12 23.26 -16.80
C LEU A 147 14.90 23.35 -15.49
N PHE A 148 14.84 22.29 -14.68
CA PHE A 148 15.58 22.15 -13.44
C PHE A 148 17.09 22.34 -13.67
N TYR A 149 17.66 21.65 -14.66
CA TYR A 149 19.06 21.77 -15.05
C TYR A 149 19.46 23.19 -15.48
N ARG A 150 18.58 23.90 -16.19
CA ARG A 150 18.82 25.29 -16.61
C ARG A 150 18.83 26.23 -15.41
N ARG A 151 17.88 26.09 -14.48
CA ARG A 151 17.81 26.89 -13.24
C ARG A 151 19.04 26.69 -12.36
N GLN A 152 19.46 25.44 -12.19
CA GLN A 152 20.66 25.10 -11.42
C GLN A 152 21.92 25.73 -12.01
N ARG A 153 22.06 25.74 -13.34
CA ARG A 153 23.19 26.41 -14.02
C ARG A 153 23.16 27.91 -13.80
N ALA A 154 22.02 28.57 -14.06
CA ALA A 154 21.89 30.01 -13.89
C ALA A 154 22.25 30.47 -12.48
N ARG A 155 21.82 29.75 -11.43
CA ARG A 155 22.20 30.07 -10.04
C ARG A 155 23.67 29.81 -9.74
N ARG A 156 24.30 28.79 -10.30
CA ARG A 156 25.74 28.58 -10.14
C ARG A 156 26.50 29.76 -10.72
N ASP A 157 26.08 30.23 -11.89
CA ASP A 157 26.71 31.36 -12.57
C ASP A 157 26.46 32.68 -11.78
N SER A 158 25.28 32.89 -11.18
CA SER A 158 24.98 34.04 -10.32
C SER A 158 25.63 34.00 -8.92
N ARG A 159 25.85 32.81 -8.33
CA ARG A 159 26.58 32.67 -7.05
C ARG A 159 28.05 33.08 -7.16
N HIS A 160 28.63 33.06 -8.36
CA HIS A 160 29.96 33.61 -8.60
C HIS A 160 30.00 35.15 -8.59
N GLU A 161 28.84 35.83 -8.61
CA GLU A 161 28.76 37.30 -8.74
C GLU A 161 28.30 38.01 -7.45
N HIS A 162 27.49 37.40 -6.57
CA HIS A 162 27.00 38.02 -5.33
C HIS A 162 27.04 37.08 -4.10
N GLU A 163 27.82 37.45 -3.09
CA GLU A 163 27.72 36.93 -1.71
C GLU A 163 26.57 37.65 -0.99
N GLY A 164 25.36 37.09 -1.00
CA GLY A 164 24.23 37.71 -0.28
C GLY A 164 22.92 36.92 -0.30
N GLU A 165 22.59 36.35 0.86
CA GLU A 165 21.28 35.98 1.43
C GLU A 165 20.20 35.24 0.59
N THR A 166 20.16 33.93 0.87
CA THR A 166 19.01 33.06 1.17
C THR A 166 17.58 33.55 0.89
N ALA A 167 17.00 33.03 -0.20
CA ALA A 167 15.56 32.74 -0.30
C ALA A 167 15.38 31.36 -0.98
N ASP A 168 14.80 30.44 -0.21
CA ASP A 168 14.39 29.06 -0.49
C ASP A 168 15.44 28.14 -1.15
N GLU A 169 16.26 27.48 -0.31
CA GLU A 169 17.16 26.38 -0.71
C GLU A 169 16.41 25.09 -1.09
N ASP A 170 15.17 24.92 -0.58
CA ASP A 170 14.31 23.76 -0.82
C ASP A 170 13.78 23.68 -2.26
N ASP A 171 13.66 24.81 -2.96
CA ASP A 171 13.14 24.89 -4.33
C ASP A 171 14.12 24.40 -5.43
N LEU A 172 15.31 23.93 -5.02
CA LEU A 172 16.41 23.54 -5.92
C LEU A 172 16.80 22.07 -5.89
N HIS A 173 16.15 21.26 -5.06
CA HIS A 173 16.47 19.85 -4.96
C HIS A 173 15.20 19.05 -5.19
N ASN A 174 15.28 17.97 -5.98
CA ASN A 174 14.16 17.05 -6.17
C ASN A 174 14.09 15.97 -5.07
N TRP A 175 15.13 15.91 -4.24
CA TRP A 175 15.36 14.93 -3.18
C TRP A 175 15.79 15.64 -1.91
N HIS A 176 15.44 15.08 -0.75
CA HIS A 176 15.84 15.60 0.55
C HIS A 176 17.37 15.71 0.67
N ALA A 177 17.86 16.84 1.20
CA ALA A 177 19.29 17.14 1.27
C ALA A 177 20.09 16.15 2.14
N GLY A 178 19.45 15.59 3.18
CA GLY A 178 20.04 14.59 4.06
C GLY A 178 19.93 13.15 3.57
N LEU A 179 19.52 12.90 2.31
CA LEU A 179 19.49 11.55 1.75
C LEU A 179 20.91 10.92 1.79
N PRO A 180 21.10 9.75 2.43
CA PRO A 180 22.39 9.07 2.46
C PRO A 180 22.91 8.84 1.05
N PRO A 181 24.21 9.04 0.79
CA PRO A 181 24.79 8.82 -0.52
C PRO A 181 24.78 7.32 -0.85
N ALA A 182 24.50 6.99 -2.12
CA ALA A 182 24.72 5.64 -2.62
C ALA A 182 26.20 5.25 -2.49
N SER A 183 26.50 3.95 -2.38
CA SER A 183 27.87 3.46 -2.46
C SER A 183 28.54 3.87 -3.78
N ALA A 184 29.86 4.03 -3.76
CA ALA A 184 30.61 4.41 -4.96
C ALA A 184 30.50 3.37 -6.10
N ALA A 185 30.18 2.11 -5.76
CA ALA A 185 30.01 1.03 -6.71
C ALA A 185 28.58 0.93 -7.29
N PHE A 186 27.62 1.70 -6.76
CA PHE A 186 26.21 1.62 -7.14
C PHE A 186 25.98 1.63 -8.67
N PRO A 187 25.23 0.65 -9.23
CA PRO A 187 24.40 -0.35 -8.53
C PRO A 187 25.10 -1.67 -8.17
N MET A 188 26.42 -1.81 -8.40
CA MET A 188 27.16 -3.04 -8.04
C MET A 188 27.41 -3.12 -6.52
N GLY A 189 27.25 -4.31 -5.95
CA GLY A 189 27.61 -4.60 -4.57
C GLY A 189 26.58 -4.16 -3.51
N GLU A 190 25.42 -3.66 -3.93
CA GLU A 190 24.31 -3.35 -3.01
C GLU A 190 23.55 -4.61 -2.61
N THR A 191 22.98 -4.58 -1.41
CA THR A 191 22.10 -5.61 -0.84
C THR A 191 20.74 -5.01 -0.50
N LEU A 192 19.75 -5.86 -0.18
CA LEU A 192 18.44 -5.39 0.28
C LEU A 192 18.44 -5.01 1.77
N SER A 193 19.51 -5.33 2.50
CA SER A 193 19.69 -4.94 3.90
C SER A 193 20.04 -3.46 4.01
N LEU A 194 19.47 -2.82 5.03
CA LEU A 194 19.77 -1.44 5.38
C LEU A 194 21.03 -1.40 6.26
N SER A 195 21.92 -0.46 5.97
CA SER A 195 22.92 -0.06 6.96
C SER A 195 22.26 0.73 8.09
N ARG A 196 23.00 0.91 9.19
CA ARG A 196 22.50 1.68 10.34
C ARG A 196 22.18 3.13 10.00
N GLU A 197 23.04 3.79 9.24
CA GLU A 197 22.82 5.17 8.77
C GLU A 197 21.56 5.28 7.91
N GLU A 198 21.38 4.34 6.98
CA GLU A 198 20.23 4.29 6.10
C GLU A 198 18.92 4.05 6.85
N ALA A 199 18.93 3.12 7.80
CA ALA A 199 17.79 2.82 8.64
C ALA A 199 17.43 3.99 9.56
N ALA A 200 18.45 4.64 10.15
CA ALA A 200 18.28 5.85 10.96
C ALA A 200 17.66 6.98 10.14
N TYR A 201 18.10 7.17 8.89
CA TYR A 201 17.53 8.13 7.97
C TYR A 201 16.06 7.83 7.66
N LEU A 202 15.71 6.59 7.27
CA LEU A 202 14.32 6.22 6.96
C LEU A 202 13.41 6.38 8.18
N ARG A 203 13.88 6.01 9.38
CA ARG A 203 13.16 6.27 10.64
C ARG A 203 12.92 7.77 10.84
N GLU A 204 13.93 8.60 10.67
CA GLU A 204 13.80 10.06 10.82
C GLU A 204 12.76 10.63 9.86
N ARG A 205 12.79 10.20 8.58
CA ARG A 205 11.81 10.61 7.57
C ARG A 205 10.38 10.22 7.95
N LEU A 206 10.18 8.99 8.40
CA LEU A 206 8.88 8.50 8.88
C LEU A 206 8.37 9.27 10.09
N VAL A 207 9.22 9.45 11.11
CA VAL A 207 8.84 10.14 12.36
C VAL A 207 8.55 11.63 12.09
N THR A 208 9.26 12.25 11.15
CA THR A 208 9.07 13.67 10.82
C THR A 208 7.82 13.91 9.98
N HIS A 209 7.61 13.11 8.92
CA HIS A 209 6.51 13.35 7.96
C HIS A 209 5.22 12.61 8.31
N CYS A 210 5.30 11.53 9.07
CA CYS A 210 4.15 10.69 9.42
C CYS A 210 4.06 10.40 10.94
N PRO A 211 4.22 11.40 11.83
CA PRO A 211 4.40 11.20 13.29
C PRO A 211 3.23 10.52 13.99
N GLN A 212 2.03 10.61 13.42
CA GLN A 212 0.79 10.07 13.99
C GLN A 212 0.45 8.67 13.46
N SER A 213 1.25 8.14 12.54
CA SER A 213 1.02 6.83 11.94
C SER A 213 1.50 5.70 12.84
N LEU A 214 0.92 4.51 12.67
CA LEU A 214 1.37 3.34 13.39
C LEU A 214 2.76 2.90 12.93
N LEU A 215 3.06 2.99 11.63
CA LEU A 215 4.39 2.69 11.08
C LEU A 215 5.49 3.53 11.74
N ALA A 216 5.29 4.84 11.86
CA ALA A 216 6.25 5.71 12.54
C ALA A 216 6.39 5.38 14.04
N TRP A 217 5.28 5.03 14.70
CA TRP A 217 5.31 4.62 16.10
C TRP A 217 6.11 3.32 16.30
N LEU A 218 5.87 2.29 15.47
CA LEU A 218 6.56 1.00 15.56
C LEU A 218 8.09 1.17 15.44
N VAL A 219 8.54 1.92 14.45
CA VAL A 219 9.98 2.14 14.22
C VAL A 219 10.59 3.05 15.30
N ARG A 220 9.85 4.02 15.83
CA ARG A 220 10.34 4.91 16.89
C ARG A 220 10.52 4.19 18.22
N GLU A 221 9.52 3.38 18.61
CA GLU A 221 9.53 2.64 19.87
C GLU A 221 10.29 1.30 19.78
N HIS A 222 10.90 0.99 18.62
CA HIS A 222 11.64 -0.25 18.36
C HIS A 222 10.80 -1.51 18.67
N VAL A 223 9.54 -1.50 18.23
CA VAL A 223 8.61 -2.61 18.48
C VAL A 223 8.96 -3.79 17.58
N ASP A 224 9.23 -4.94 18.19
CA ASP A 224 9.32 -6.20 17.47
C ASP A 224 7.97 -6.52 16.83
N VAL A 225 7.96 -6.54 15.49
CA VAL A 225 6.77 -6.79 14.70
C VAL A 225 6.50 -8.28 14.49
N GLY A 226 7.44 -9.16 14.89
CA GLY A 226 7.34 -10.62 14.86
C GLY A 226 6.80 -11.16 13.54
N ASP A 227 6.15 -12.33 13.59
CA ASP A 227 5.42 -12.93 12.47
C ASP A 227 3.89 -12.74 12.56
N ALA A 228 3.47 -11.67 13.22
CA ALA A 228 2.06 -11.31 13.34
C ALA A 228 1.41 -11.17 11.95
N SER A 229 0.35 -11.95 11.70
CA SER A 229 -0.40 -11.94 10.44
C SER A 229 -1.27 -10.70 10.31
N TYR A 230 -1.67 -10.13 11.45
CA TYR A 230 -2.40 -8.88 11.52
C TYR A 230 -1.82 -7.93 12.57
N VAL A 231 -1.94 -6.63 12.31
CA VAL A 231 -1.38 -5.62 13.20
C VAL A 231 -2.01 -5.60 14.61
N TRP A 232 -3.25 -6.07 14.75
CA TRP A 232 -3.93 -6.18 16.05
C TRP A 232 -3.54 -7.42 16.86
N GLU A 233 -2.66 -8.28 16.33
CA GLU A 233 -2.06 -9.41 17.06
C GLU A 233 -0.78 -9.01 17.78
N LEU A 234 -0.28 -7.80 17.56
CA LEU A 234 0.89 -7.29 18.27
C LEU A 234 0.58 -7.11 19.77
N GLU A 235 1.36 -7.76 20.62
CA GLU A 235 1.24 -7.69 22.08
C GLU A 235 1.90 -6.42 22.64
N VAL A 236 1.41 -5.25 22.22
CA VAL A 236 1.99 -3.95 22.59
C VAL A 236 0.94 -2.93 23.03
N GLU A 237 1.33 -2.07 23.98
CA GLU A 237 0.47 -0.98 24.44
C GLU A 237 0.46 0.18 23.45
N LEU A 238 -0.54 0.19 22.57
CA LEU A 238 -0.73 1.29 21.62
C LEU A 238 -1.25 2.57 22.30
N PRO A 239 -0.76 3.77 21.89
CA PRO A 239 -1.38 5.04 22.22
C PRO A 239 -2.88 5.06 21.91
N ALA A 240 -3.67 5.78 22.71
CA ALA A 240 -5.14 5.73 22.65
C ALA A 240 -5.71 5.96 21.25
N THR A 241 -5.15 6.90 20.48
CA THR A 241 -5.57 7.17 19.10
C THR A 241 -5.28 6.00 18.16
N LEU A 242 -4.06 5.45 18.19
CA LEU A 242 -3.66 4.31 17.36
C LEU A 242 -4.46 3.06 17.72
N ARG A 243 -4.65 2.79 19.01
CA ARG A 243 -5.47 1.68 19.52
C ARG A 243 -6.89 1.72 18.94
N LYS A 244 -7.53 2.90 18.93
CA LYS A 244 -8.86 3.08 18.33
C LYS A 244 -8.86 2.83 16.82
N GLN A 245 -7.87 3.36 16.09
CA GLN A 245 -7.76 3.16 14.65
C GLN A 245 -7.54 1.68 14.29
N VAL A 246 -6.67 0.99 15.02
CA VAL A 246 -6.42 -0.45 14.88
C VAL A 246 -7.68 -1.26 15.21
N ALA A 247 -8.38 -0.93 16.30
CA ALA A 247 -9.63 -1.61 16.66
C ALA A 247 -10.71 -1.44 15.58
N HIS A 248 -10.85 -0.25 14.99
CA HIS A 248 -11.74 -0.01 13.87
C HIS A 248 -11.36 -0.81 12.62
N GLY A 249 -10.06 -0.85 12.30
CA GLY A 249 -9.52 -1.66 11.21
C GLY A 249 -9.78 -3.15 11.40
N ARG A 250 -9.52 -3.68 12.61
CA ARG A 250 -9.80 -5.06 13.01
C ARG A 250 -11.26 -5.42 12.84
N ASN A 251 -12.16 -4.63 13.45
CA ASN A 251 -13.60 -4.89 13.37
C ASN A 251 -14.09 -4.87 11.92
N PHE A 252 -13.61 -3.94 11.10
CA PHE A 252 -13.93 -3.92 9.67
C PHE A 252 -13.40 -5.16 8.95
N SER A 253 -12.15 -5.52 9.17
CA SER A 253 -11.51 -6.68 8.53
C SER A 253 -12.22 -7.99 8.85
N GLU A 254 -12.41 -8.29 10.14
CA GLU A 254 -13.02 -9.53 10.59
C GLU A 254 -14.49 -9.62 10.19
N VAL A 255 -15.26 -8.54 10.33
CA VAL A 255 -16.69 -8.58 10.03
C VAL A 255 -16.96 -8.71 8.53
N LEU A 256 -16.18 -8.04 7.68
CA LEU A 256 -16.38 -8.10 6.23
C LEU A 256 -15.81 -9.38 5.59
N HIS A 257 -14.94 -10.12 6.29
CA HIS A 257 -14.44 -11.40 5.82
C HIS A 257 -15.58 -12.37 5.48
N GLY A 258 -16.63 -12.45 6.30
CA GLY A 258 -17.79 -13.29 6.01
C GLY A 258 -18.51 -12.95 4.71
N ALA A 259 -18.53 -11.68 4.29
CA ALA A 259 -19.12 -11.29 3.01
C ALA A 259 -18.28 -11.78 1.83
N GLN A 260 -16.94 -11.76 1.98
CA GLN A 260 -16.00 -12.28 1.00
C GLN A 260 -16.09 -13.80 0.87
N LEU A 261 -16.19 -14.52 2.00
CA LEU A 261 -16.40 -15.96 2.05
C LEU A 261 -17.73 -16.35 1.40
N LEU A 262 -18.83 -15.67 1.77
CA LEU A 262 -20.14 -15.93 1.20
C LEU A 262 -20.18 -15.66 -0.32
N TYR A 263 -19.49 -14.61 -0.80
CA TYR A 263 -19.36 -14.35 -2.23
C TYR A 263 -18.71 -15.54 -2.97
N ASN A 264 -17.59 -16.06 -2.43
CA ASN A 264 -16.88 -17.16 -3.07
C ASN A 264 -17.66 -18.48 -2.96
N LEU A 265 -18.40 -18.71 -1.88
CA LEU A 265 -19.32 -19.84 -1.75
C LEU A 265 -20.41 -19.81 -2.82
N ILE A 266 -21.04 -18.64 -3.05
CA ILE A 266 -22.06 -18.49 -4.11
C ILE A 266 -21.47 -18.84 -5.48
N LEU A 267 -20.25 -18.39 -5.78
CA LEU A 267 -19.59 -18.73 -7.04
C LEU A 267 -19.23 -20.22 -7.15
N ALA A 268 -18.82 -20.85 -6.04
CA ALA A 268 -18.50 -22.28 -5.99
C ALA A 268 -19.74 -23.13 -6.28
N GLU A 269 -20.87 -22.81 -5.64
CA GLU A 269 -22.15 -23.48 -5.86
C GLU A 269 -22.65 -23.27 -7.30
N GLN A 270 -22.52 -22.06 -7.82
CA GLN A 270 -22.87 -21.73 -9.20
C GLN A 270 -21.98 -22.38 -10.27
N ARG A 271 -20.84 -22.98 -9.89
CA ARG A 271 -19.97 -23.79 -10.76
C ARG A 271 -20.05 -25.29 -10.45
N ASP A 272 -20.89 -25.69 -9.49
CA ASP A 272 -20.96 -27.05 -8.95
C ASP A 272 -19.58 -27.59 -8.48
N TRP A 273 -18.70 -26.72 -7.98
CA TRP A 273 -17.35 -27.11 -7.53
C TRP A 273 -17.36 -27.60 -6.08
N SER A 274 -17.69 -28.88 -5.90
CA SER A 274 -17.91 -29.51 -4.58
C SER A 274 -16.80 -29.25 -3.55
N GLU A 275 -15.53 -29.42 -3.93
CA GLU A 275 -14.38 -29.17 -3.04
C GLU A 275 -14.37 -27.73 -2.49
N LYS A 276 -14.64 -26.73 -3.33
CA LYS A 276 -14.67 -25.33 -2.93
C LYS A 276 -15.92 -24.97 -2.12
N ILE A 277 -17.04 -25.63 -2.40
CA ILE A 277 -18.27 -25.46 -1.63
C ILE A 277 -18.04 -25.88 -0.18
N GLU A 278 -17.45 -27.05 0.04
CA GLU A 278 -17.17 -27.55 1.39
C GLU A 278 -16.15 -26.65 2.10
N ALA A 279 -15.04 -26.31 1.45
CA ALA A 279 -14.04 -25.41 2.02
C ALA A 279 -14.63 -24.05 2.46
N TYR A 280 -15.43 -23.39 1.62
CA TYR A 280 -16.02 -22.10 1.99
C TYR A 280 -17.14 -22.21 3.03
N ARG A 281 -17.80 -23.37 3.16
CA ARG A 281 -18.76 -23.59 4.26
C ARG A 281 -18.04 -23.73 5.59
N GLU A 282 -16.94 -24.45 5.63
CA GLU A 282 -16.07 -24.58 6.81
C GLU A 282 -15.52 -23.22 7.22
N GLU A 283 -14.90 -22.48 6.30
CA GLU A 283 -14.36 -21.13 6.56
C GLU A 283 -15.46 -20.15 7.07
N LEU A 284 -16.69 -20.23 6.52
CA LEU A 284 -17.80 -19.38 6.96
C LEU A 284 -18.32 -19.75 8.36
N GLN A 285 -18.29 -21.03 8.73
CA GLN A 285 -18.64 -21.48 10.09
C GLN A 285 -17.59 -21.04 11.13
N GLU A 286 -16.31 -21.16 10.80
CA GLU A 286 -15.21 -20.65 11.62
C GLU A 286 -15.33 -19.14 11.83
N TRP A 287 -15.57 -18.40 10.74
CA TRP A 287 -15.84 -16.96 10.78
C TRP A 287 -17.05 -16.63 11.67
N GLY A 288 -18.15 -17.37 11.53
CA GLY A 288 -19.36 -17.18 12.35
C GLY A 288 -19.09 -17.37 13.85
N SER A 289 -18.26 -18.35 14.20
CA SER A 289 -17.84 -18.60 15.59
C SER A 289 -16.98 -17.45 16.13
N LEU A 290 -16.03 -16.94 15.34
CA LEU A 290 -15.21 -15.79 15.68
C LEU A 290 -16.05 -14.53 15.94
N VAL A 291 -17.00 -14.21 15.05
CA VAL A 291 -17.87 -13.04 15.20
C VAL A 291 -18.80 -13.19 16.40
N SER A 292 -19.33 -14.40 16.64
CA SER A 292 -20.20 -14.69 17.79
C SER A 292 -19.45 -14.53 19.11
N GLY A 293 -18.18 -14.97 19.19
CA GLY A 293 -17.34 -14.79 20.37
C GLY A 293 -16.98 -13.33 20.68
N ARG A 294 -17.06 -12.44 19.67
CA ARG A 294 -16.78 -10.99 19.81
C ARG A 294 -18.04 -10.13 19.78
N LEU A 295 -19.23 -10.72 19.86
CA LEU A 295 -20.48 -10.00 19.60
C LEU A 295 -20.68 -8.79 20.52
N ASP A 296 -20.35 -8.92 21.81
CA ASP A 296 -20.48 -7.83 22.79
C ASP A 296 -19.59 -6.62 22.43
N GLU A 297 -18.33 -6.88 22.05
CA GLU A 297 -17.40 -5.83 21.60
C GLU A 297 -17.92 -5.17 20.32
N LEU A 298 -18.37 -5.98 19.36
CA LEU A 298 -18.89 -5.52 18.07
C LEU A 298 -20.18 -4.72 18.23
N GLN A 299 -21.05 -5.05 19.19
CA GLN A 299 -22.27 -4.27 19.50
C GLN A 299 -21.93 -2.90 20.07
N SER A 300 -20.87 -2.81 20.88
CA SER A 300 -20.36 -1.54 21.41
C SER A 300 -19.59 -0.70 20.36
N TRP A 301 -19.37 -1.23 19.16
CA TRP A 301 -18.57 -0.57 18.13
C TRP A 301 -19.19 0.76 17.68
N ASN A 302 -18.45 1.86 17.91
CA ASN A 302 -18.82 3.18 17.42
C ASN A 302 -18.68 3.30 15.88
N ARG A 303 -19.74 2.93 15.16
CA ARG A 303 -19.80 3.01 13.69
C ARG A 303 -19.78 4.44 13.16
N THR A 304 -20.28 5.41 13.93
CA THR A 304 -20.27 6.83 13.55
C THR A 304 -18.84 7.35 13.49
N GLU A 305 -18.03 7.05 14.51
CA GLU A 305 -16.62 7.39 14.53
C GLU A 305 -15.82 6.65 13.45
N PHE A 306 -16.10 5.36 13.22
CA PHE A 306 -15.52 4.59 12.13
C PHE A 306 -15.69 5.31 10.77
N TRP A 307 -16.93 5.68 10.41
CA TRP A 307 -17.17 6.37 9.15
C TRP A 307 -16.55 7.77 9.10
N ARG A 308 -16.51 8.49 10.23
CA ARG A 308 -15.82 9.78 10.32
C ARG A 308 -14.34 9.64 9.96
N ILE A 309 -13.66 8.63 10.51
CA ILE A 309 -12.24 8.36 10.21
C ILE A 309 -12.06 7.98 8.73
N VAL A 310 -12.91 7.09 8.20
CA VAL A 310 -12.86 6.67 6.80
C VAL A 310 -12.98 7.86 5.84
N TYR A 311 -13.96 8.75 6.06
CA TYR A 311 -14.16 9.90 5.17
C TYR A 311 -13.12 11.01 5.35
N GLN A 312 -12.51 11.14 6.52
CA GLN A 312 -11.39 12.06 6.73
C GLN A 312 -10.16 11.63 5.94
N SER A 313 -9.86 10.33 5.90
CA SER A 313 -8.71 9.80 5.14
C SER A 313 -9.03 9.63 3.65
N ASN A 314 -10.23 9.16 3.31
CA ASN A 314 -10.66 8.95 1.92
C ASN A 314 -12.08 9.47 1.64
N PRO A 315 -12.22 10.75 1.24
CA PRO A 315 -13.52 11.35 0.92
C PRO A 315 -14.24 10.70 -0.26
N ARG A 316 -13.55 9.90 -1.08
CA ARG A 316 -14.09 9.29 -2.31
C ARG A 316 -14.81 7.95 -2.08
N VAL A 317 -14.87 7.47 -0.84
CA VAL A 317 -15.61 6.24 -0.52
C VAL A 317 -17.07 6.40 -0.90
N SER A 318 -17.53 5.57 -1.83
CA SER A 318 -18.90 5.69 -2.37
C SER A 318 -19.96 5.47 -1.28
N SER A 319 -21.06 6.20 -1.36
CA SER A 319 -22.24 5.97 -0.51
C SER A 319 -22.76 4.53 -0.61
N ARG A 320 -22.66 3.92 -1.80
CA ARG A 320 -23.04 2.51 -2.02
C ARG A 320 -22.19 1.52 -1.23
N ALA A 321 -20.87 1.76 -1.12
CA ALA A 321 -19.99 0.95 -0.29
C ALA A 321 -20.38 1.06 1.19
N ARG A 322 -20.69 2.28 1.65
CA ARG A 322 -21.20 2.51 3.00
C ARG A 322 -22.51 1.80 3.27
N SER A 323 -23.50 1.93 2.39
CA SER A 323 -24.79 1.25 2.55
C SER A 323 -24.62 -0.27 2.60
N PHE A 324 -23.78 -0.84 1.74
CA PHE A 324 -23.49 -2.28 1.76
C PHE A 324 -22.90 -2.73 3.10
N VAL A 325 -21.86 -2.04 3.59
CA VAL A 325 -21.23 -2.37 4.88
C VAL A 325 -22.24 -2.23 6.03
N GLN A 326 -23.06 -1.18 6.04
CA GLN A 326 -24.09 -1.01 7.06
C GLN A 326 -25.13 -2.13 7.03
N SER A 327 -25.67 -2.47 5.86
CA SER A 327 -26.62 -3.57 5.73
C SER A 327 -26.03 -4.92 6.12
N TRP A 328 -24.75 -5.16 5.80
CA TRP A 328 -24.04 -6.37 6.21
C TRP A 328 -23.89 -6.46 7.72
N LEU A 329 -23.50 -5.35 8.36
CA LEU A 329 -23.42 -5.24 9.81
C LEU A 329 -24.79 -5.51 10.44
N ASP A 330 -25.84 -4.87 9.97
CA ASP A 330 -27.19 -5.02 10.54
C ASP A 330 -27.67 -6.48 10.47
N LEU A 331 -27.34 -7.22 9.41
CA LEU A 331 -27.62 -8.66 9.33
C LEU A 331 -26.89 -9.46 10.43
N ILE A 332 -25.60 -9.18 10.62
CA ILE A 332 -24.78 -9.86 11.64
C ILE A 332 -25.30 -9.56 13.05
N PHE A 333 -25.64 -8.31 13.35
CA PHE A 333 -26.06 -7.94 14.70
C PHE A 333 -27.48 -8.40 15.06
N VAL A 334 -28.33 -8.67 14.08
CA VAL A 334 -29.66 -9.26 14.31
C VAL A 334 -29.54 -10.76 14.57
N SER A 335 -28.69 -11.47 13.83
CA SER A 335 -28.39 -12.89 14.08
C SER A 335 -27.07 -13.29 13.40
N PRO A 336 -25.97 -13.42 14.17
CA PRO A 336 -24.68 -13.86 13.62
C PRO A 336 -24.77 -15.24 12.98
N GLU A 337 -25.54 -16.14 13.60
CA GLU A 337 -25.83 -17.48 13.09
C GLU A 337 -26.57 -17.45 11.75
N ALA A 338 -27.51 -16.52 11.57
CA ALA A 338 -28.19 -16.35 10.27
C ALA A 338 -27.27 -15.73 9.21
N ALA A 339 -26.33 -14.87 9.59
CA ALA A 339 -25.34 -14.33 8.66
C ALA A 339 -24.27 -15.37 8.25
N ALA A 340 -23.87 -16.23 9.19
CA ALA A 340 -22.98 -17.37 8.95
C ALA A 340 -23.69 -18.56 8.30
N ASN A 341 -25.02 -18.61 8.35
CA ASN A 341 -25.81 -19.60 7.64
C ASN A 341 -25.69 -19.34 6.14
N ALA A 342 -24.88 -20.16 5.50
CA ALA A 342 -24.69 -20.19 4.05
C ALA A 342 -26.00 -20.20 3.26
N ALA A 343 -27.12 -20.71 3.80
CA ALA A 343 -28.41 -20.75 3.11
C ALA A 343 -29.30 -19.51 3.33
N ALA A 344 -28.90 -18.56 4.18
CA ALA A 344 -29.71 -17.39 4.50
C ALA A 344 -29.87 -16.46 3.28
N ARG A 345 -31.10 -16.41 2.76
CA ARG A 345 -31.45 -15.59 1.59
C ARG A 345 -31.08 -14.11 1.73
N PRO A 346 -31.29 -13.43 2.88
CA PRO A 346 -30.97 -12.00 2.99
C PRO A 346 -29.48 -11.69 2.81
N ALA A 347 -28.59 -12.50 3.39
CA ALA A 347 -27.15 -12.33 3.27
C ALA A 347 -26.66 -12.56 1.84
N ARG A 348 -27.15 -13.64 1.19
CA ARG A 348 -26.84 -13.93 -0.22
C ARG A 348 -27.26 -12.81 -1.15
N GLN A 349 -28.52 -12.37 -1.05
CA GLN A 349 -29.04 -11.32 -1.90
C GLN A 349 -28.25 -10.01 -1.74
N LEU A 350 -27.82 -9.68 -0.52
CA LEU A 350 -27.01 -8.49 -0.28
C LEU A 350 -25.67 -8.54 -1.02
N VAL A 351 -24.96 -9.67 -0.94
CA VAL A 351 -23.66 -9.89 -1.61
C VAL A 351 -23.81 -9.94 -3.13
N GLU A 352 -24.78 -10.68 -3.65
CA GLU A 352 -25.05 -10.77 -5.09
C GLU A 352 -25.42 -9.42 -5.71
N ASN A 353 -26.30 -8.66 -5.04
CA ASN A 353 -26.68 -7.33 -5.48
C ASN A 353 -25.49 -6.37 -5.46
N ARG A 354 -24.59 -6.50 -4.47
CA ARG A 354 -23.40 -5.67 -4.38
C ARG A 354 -22.46 -5.88 -5.56
N GLU A 355 -22.14 -7.13 -5.90
CA GLU A 355 -21.29 -7.43 -7.06
C GLU A 355 -21.95 -6.92 -8.36
N ALA A 356 -23.25 -7.20 -8.54
CA ALA A 356 -24.01 -6.76 -9.71
C ALA A 356 -24.01 -5.24 -9.88
N GLN A 357 -24.12 -4.48 -8.79
CA GLN A 357 -24.05 -3.02 -8.82
C GLN A 357 -22.67 -2.49 -9.22
N LEU A 358 -21.59 -3.15 -8.80
CA LEU A 358 -20.22 -2.74 -9.09
C LEU A 358 -19.81 -3.09 -10.52
N LYS A 359 -20.08 -4.32 -10.95
CA LYS A 359 -19.52 -4.89 -12.17
C LYS A 359 -20.51 -4.94 -13.33
N ARG A 360 -21.78 -4.63 -13.10
CA ARG A 360 -22.86 -4.64 -14.12
C ARG A 360 -22.82 -5.96 -14.91
N GLY A 361 -22.59 -5.90 -16.22
CA GLY A 361 -22.53 -7.08 -17.11
C GLY A 361 -21.31 -7.99 -16.90
N LEU A 362 -20.32 -7.57 -16.09
CA LEU A 362 -19.12 -8.35 -15.75
C LEU A 362 -19.22 -9.05 -14.39
N ALA A 363 -20.35 -8.92 -13.70
CA ALA A 363 -20.60 -9.60 -12.42
C ALA A 363 -20.63 -11.12 -12.62
N ARG A 364 -19.76 -11.86 -11.93
CA ARG A 364 -19.63 -13.32 -12.05
C ARG A 364 -20.87 -14.05 -11.57
N VAL A 365 -21.60 -13.46 -10.62
CA VAL A 365 -22.89 -14.00 -10.17
C VAL A 365 -23.91 -14.04 -11.30
N ARG A 366 -23.80 -13.16 -12.32
CA ARG A 366 -24.76 -13.07 -13.43
C ARG A 366 -24.20 -13.46 -14.79
N ASN A 367 -22.88 -13.54 -14.95
CA ASN A 367 -22.21 -13.80 -16.22
C ASN A 367 -21.40 -15.10 -16.14
N GLU A 368 -21.86 -16.13 -16.85
CA GLU A 368 -21.25 -17.46 -16.90
C GLU A 368 -19.79 -17.41 -17.41
N ARG A 369 -19.52 -16.66 -18.50
CA ARG A 369 -18.15 -16.54 -19.04
C ARG A 369 -17.19 -15.90 -18.06
N ALA A 370 -17.65 -14.89 -17.31
CA ALA A 370 -16.82 -14.26 -16.28
C ALA A 370 -16.57 -15.18 -15.08
N ARG A 371 -17.50 -16.12 -14.82
CA ARG A 371 -17.42 -17.13 -13.77
C ARG A 371 -16.50 -18.30 -14.15
N GLU A 372 -16.47 -18.70 -15.41
CA GLU A 372 -15.53 -19.72 -15.90
C GLU A 372 -14.07 -19.33 -15.66
N LEU A 373 -13.75 -18.04 -15.75
CA LEU A 373 -12.44 -17.45 -15.50
C LEU A 373 -12.08 -17.30 -14.00
N TRP A 374 -12.97 -17.70 -13.08
CA TRP A 374 -12.70 -17.67 -11.65
C TRP A 374 -11.97 -18.94 -11.20
N ASN A 375 -10.77 -18.79 -10.64
CA ASN A 375 -9.88 -19.89 -10.28
C ASN A 375 -10.06 -20.39 -8.83
N GLY A 376 -11.26 -20.26 -8.26
CA GLY A 376 -11.57 -20.80 -6.94
C GLY A 376 -11.16 -19.93 -5.74
N ALA A 377 -10.80 -18.67 -5.97
CA ALA A 377 -10.71 -17.61 -4.95
C ALA A 377 -10.73 -16.23 -5.62
N ALA A 378 -11.56 -15.32 -5.11
CA ALA A 378 -11.63 -13.93 -5.54
C ALA A 378 -11.80 -13.02 -4.32
N GLY A 379 -10.68 -12.43 -3.87
CA GLY A 379 -10.66 -11.58 -2.68
C GLY A 379 -11.17 -12.33 -1.45
N ALA A 380 -10.91 -13.64 -1.35
CA ALA A 380 -11.44 -14.51 -0.30
C ALA A 380 -10.72 -14.30 1.03
N ALA A 381 -9.45 -13.89 0.99
CA ALA A 381 -8.67 -13.67 2.19
C ALA A 381 -9.14 -12.41 2.95
N GLN A 382 -9.07 -12.51 4.27
CA GLN A 382 -9.31 -11.41 5.19
C GLN A 382 -8.36 -10.24 4.94
N LEU A 383 -8.88 -9.01 5.07
CA LEU A 383 -8.13 -7.79 4.81
C LEU A 383 -7.09 -7.52 5.90
N ASP A 384 -5.81 -7.55 5.54
CA ASP A 384 -4.70 -7.24 6.45
C ASP A 384 -4.41 -5.72 6.57
N LEU A 385 -5.14 -4.87 5.83
CA LEU A 385 -4.92 -3.43 5.75
C LEU A 385 -3.51 -3.03 5.25
N ARG A 386 -2.89 -3.86 4.39
CA ARG A 386 -1.49 -3.73 3.92
C ARG A 386 -0.44 -3.99 4.98
N TRP A 387 -0.82 -4.64 6.08
CA TRP A 387 0.10 -4.98 7.15
C TRP A 387 1.27 -5.83 6.67
N GLY A 388 1.09 -6.78 5.74
CA GLY A 388 2.18 -7.62 5.27
C GLY A 388 3.39 -6.83 4.73
N SER A 389 3.15 -5.87 3.84
CA SER A 389 4.20 -5.01 3.29
C SER A 389 4.74 -4.02 4.33
N ALA A 390 3.85 -3.43 5.15
CA ALA A 390 4.24 -2.49 6.20
C ALA A 390 5.10 -3.15 7.30
N ARG A 391 4.75 -4.37 7.72
CA ARG A 391 5.50 -5.22 8.67
C ARG A 391 6.91 -5.44 8.15
N ARG A 392 7.04 -5.86 6.89
CA ARG A 392 8.35 -6.12 6.28
C ARG A 392 9.20 -4.86 6.19
N ILE A 393 8.61 -3.73 5.81
CA ILE A 393 9.31 -2.43 5.78
C ILE A 393 9.76 -2.02 7.18
N ALA A 394 8.89 -2.17 8.19
CA ALA A 394 9.25 -1.88 9.58
C ALA A 394 10.39 -2.80 10.06
N ALA A 395 10.30 -4.10 9.80
CA ALA A 395 11.33 -5.08 10.14
C ALA A 395 12.68 -4.78 9.48
N ASP A 396 12.70 -4.43 8.20
CA ASP A 396 13.94 -4.02 7.50
C ASP A 396 14.59 -2.82 8.20
N ILE A 397 13.81 -1.80 8.58
CA ILE A 397 14.34 -0.61 9.25
C ILE A 397 14.84 -0.95 10.65
N LEU A 398 14.09 -1.73 11.42
CA LEU A 398 14.50 -2.14 12.77
C LEU A 398 15.78 -2.97 12.75
N ALA A 399 15.87 -3.95 11.85
CA ALA A 399 17.07 -4.76 11.68
C ALA A 399 18.29 -3.90 11.29
N GLY A 400 18.11 -2.89 10.42
CA GLY A 400 19.19 -1.96 10.09
C GLY A 400 19.60 -1.08 11.26
N LEU A 401 18.68 -0.66 12.14
CA LEU A 401 19.01 0.13 13.34
C LEU A 401 19.82 -0.65 14.38
N GLU A 402 19.62 -1.96 14.42
CA GLU A 402 20.34 -2.91 15.28
C GLU A 402 21.66 -3.40 14.67
N ALA A 403 21.90 -3.17 13.38
CA ALA A 403 23.16 -3.52 12.74
C ALA A 403 24.31 -2.70 13.36
N ASP A 404 25.38 -3.39 13.78
CA ASP A 404 26.60 -2.73 14.24
C ASP A 404 27.25 -1.96 13.08
N ASP A 405 27.83 -0.80 13.38
CA ASP A 405 28.46 0.11 12.39
C ASP A 405 29.74 -0.47 11.74
N ASP A 406 30.11 -1.72 12.03
CA ASP A 406 31.31 -2.41 11.53
C ASP A 406 30.98 -3.81 10.97
N ALA A 407 30.67 -3.88 9.66
CA ALA A 407 30.81 -5.07 8.83
C ALA A 407 31.28 -4.71 7.42
#